data_AF-A0A1J3JM12-F1
#
_entry.id   AF-A0A1J3JM12-F1
#
_cell.length_a   1.000
_cell.length_b   1.000
_cell.length_c   1.000
_cell.angle_alpha   90.00
_cell.angle_beta   90.00
_cell.angle_gamma   90.00
#
_symmetry.space_group_name_H-M   'P 1'
#
loop_
_entity.id
_entity.type
_entity.pdbx_description
1 polymer ?
#
loop_
_entity_poly.entity_id
_entity_poly.type
_entity_poly.pdbx_seq_one_letter_code
_entity_poly.pdbx_strand_id
1 'polypeptide(L)'
;RRWPLLLGCSTSNMKLMVKEFDKLGVRNKRMGKVIPKMPQLLLCKPQEFLKVVSFLEDLGFEKEVVGQILCRCPELFGCSIDKTLQKKLVFLTRFGVSSTHFPRIIKKYPEFLVYDADKTVLPRLMYLMENGISERAI
;
A
#
# COMPACT_ATOMS: atom_id res chain seq x y z
N ARG A 1 -14.90 -16.77 -8.31
CA ARG A 1 -16.12 -16.71 -7.46
C ARG A 1 -16.67 -15.30 -7.57
N ARG A 2 -17.96 -15.16 -7.95
CA ARG A 2 -18.60 -13.89 -8.34
C ARG A 2 -18.76 -13.00 -7.11
N TRP A 3 -18.71 -11.68 -7.33
CA TRP A 3 -18.58 -10.64 -6.30
C TRP A 3 -19.94 -9.99 -6.00
N PRO A 4 -20.79 -10.60 -5.15
CA PRO A 4 -22.17 -10.12 -4.93
C PRO A 4 -22.23 -8.68 -4.41
N LEU A 5 -21.20 -8.25 -3.65
CA LEU A 5 -21.13 -6.90 -3.10
C LEU A 5 -20.94 -5.82 -4.18
N LEU A 6 -20.34 -6.14 -5.34
CA LEU A 6 -20.25 -5.19 -6.45
C LEU A 6 -21.63 -4.91 -7.05
N LEU A 7 -22.53 -5.90 -7.05
CA LEU A 7 -23.88 -5.76 -7.61
C LEU A 7 -24.76 -4.82 -6.79
N GLY A 8 -24.46 -4.65 -5.49
CA GLY A 8 -25.14 -3.70 -4.61
C GLY A 8 -24.54 -2.29 -4.60
N CYS A 9 -23.44 -2.06 -5.34
CA CYS A 9 -22.75 -0.78 -5.28
C CYS A 9 -23.22 0.18 -6.39
N SER A 10 -23.34 1.46 -6.07
CA SER A 10 -23.70 2.49 -7.04
C SER A 10 -22.63 2.57 -8.14
N THR A 11 -23.09 2.53 -9.39
CA THR A 11 -22.24 2.72 -10.57
C THR A 11 -21.51 4.07 -10.55
N SER A 12 -22.05 5.07 -9.85
CA SER A 12 -21.41 6.37 -9.65
C SER A 12 -20.12 6.27 -8.83
N ASN A 13 -20.10 5.48 -7.73
CA ASN A 13 -18.89 5.31 -6.92
C ASN A 13 -17.80 4.58 -7.70
N MET A 14 -18.18 3.53 -8.44
CA MET A 14 -17.24 2.79 -9.29
C MET A 14 -16.59 3.70 -10.34
N LYS A 15 -17.39 4.55 -11.00
CA LYS A 15 -16.88 5.53 -11.98
C LYS A 15 -15.90 6.52 -11.35
N LEU A 16 -16.21 7.02 -10.15
CA LEU A 16 -15.32 7.93 -9.42
C LEU A 16 -13.99 7.24 -9.08
N MET A 17 -14.03 6.03 -8.51
CA MET A 17 -12.81 5.28 -8.20
C MET A 17 -11.95 5.04 -9.44
N VAL A 18 -12.56 4.61 -10.56
CA VAL A 18 -11.82 4.43 -11.83
C VAL A 18 -11.19 5.74 -12.29
N LYS A 19 -11.88 6.87 -12.16
CA LYS A 19 -11.34 8.20 -12.50
C LYS A 19 -10.15 8.58 -11.61
N GLU A 20 -10.18 8.26 -10.33
CA GLU A 20 -9.03 8.51 -9.44
C GLU A 20 -7.81 7.68 -9.83
N PHE A 21 -7.99 6.41 -10.22
CA PHE A 21 -6.90 5.60 -10.77
C PHE A 21 -6.32 6.16 -12.08
N ASP A 22 -7.18 6.69 -12.96
CA ASP A 22 -6.76 7.30 -14.21
C ASP A 22 -5.88 8.55 -13.97
N LYS A 23 -6.23 9.38 -12.98
CA LYS A 23 -5.39 10.53 -12.54
C LYS A 23 -4.01 10.12 -12.02
N LEU A 24 -3.83 8.87 -11.58
CA LEU A 24 -2.54 8.32 -11.16
C LEU A 24 -1.78 7.64 -12.32
N GLY A 25 -2.23 7.84 -13.56
CA GLY A 25 -1.63 7.22 -14.75
C GLY A 25 -1.90 5.71 -14.86
N VAL A 26 -2.83 5.16 -14.07
CA VAL A 26 -3.18 3.75 -14.12
C VAL A 26 -4.17 3.50 -15.25
N ARG A 27 -3.65 3.10 -16.41
CA ARG A 27 -4.48 2.76 -17.58
C ARG A 27 -5.44 1.60 -17.31
N ASN A 28 -6.59 1.60 -17.98
CA ASN A 28 -7.63 0.56 -17.90
C ASN A 28 -7.11 -0.89 -18.02
N LYS A 29 -6.07 -1.15 -18.84
CA LYS A 29 -5.46 -2.49 -18.96
C LYS A 29 -4.85 -3.00 -17.65
N ARG A 30 -4.30 -2.13 -16.79
CA ARG A 30 -3.79 -2.50 -15.46
C ARG A 30 -4.94 -2.68 -14.47
N MET A 31 -5.95 -1.82 -14.52
CA MET A 31 -7.17 -1.96 -13.71
C MET A 31 -7.87 -3.31 -13.92
N GLY A 32 -7.90 -3.81 -15.16
CA GLY A 32 -8.42 -5.14 -15.49
C GLY A 32 -7.70 -6.30 -14.79
N LYS A 33 -6.51 -6.08 -14.22
CA LYS A 33 -5.79 -7.06 -13.38
C LYS A 33 -5.98 -6.80 -11.89
N VAL A 34 -6.12 -5.54 -11.48
CA VAL A 34 -6.27 -5.13 -10.07
C VAL A 34 -7.66 -5.42 -9.54
N ILE A 35 -8.71 -5.04 -10.29
CA ILE A 35 -10.11 -5.19 -9.86
C ILE A 35 -10.46 -6.66 -9.58
N PRO A 36 -10.08 -7.65 -10.40
CA PRO A 36 -10.36 -9.05 -10.08
C PRO A 36 -9.60 -9.57 -8.85
N LYS A 37 -8.44 -8.99 -8.51
CA LYS A 37 -7.68 -9.36 -7.30
C LYS A 37 -8.35 -8.81 -6.05
N MET A 38 -8.86 -7.59 -6.11
CA MET A 38 -9.42 -6.86 -4.97
C MET A 38 -10.61 -5.99 -5.40
N PRO A 39 -11.77 -6.57 -5.70
CA PRO A 39 -12.93 -5.82 -6.19
C PRO A 39 -13.58 -4.94 -5.13
N GLN A 40 -13.40 -5.27 -3.84
CA GLN A 40 -13.81 -4.42 -2.73
C GLN A 40 -13.18 -3.02 -2.79
N LEU A 41 -12.08 -2.84 -3.54
CA LEU A 41 -11.51 -1.54 -3.86
C LEU A 41 -12.54 -0.57 -4.47
N LEU A 42 -13.45 -1.06 -5.30
CA LEU A 42 -14.50 -0.23 -5.91
C LEU A 42 -15.62 0.13 -4.92
N LEU A 43 -15.64 -0.51 -3.75
CA LEU A 43 -16.55 -0.21 -2.64
C LEU A 43 -15.95 0.81 -1.66
N CYS A 44 -14.63 1.03 -1.71
CA CYS A 44 -13.96 2.02 -0.89
C CYS A 44 -14.46 3.43 -1.22
N LYS A 45 -14.50 4.30 -0.20
CA LYS A 45 -14.80 5.71 -0.39
C LYS A 45 -13.59 6.37 -1.09
N PRO A 46 -13.79 7.18 -2.15
CA PRO A 46 -12.71 7.90 -2.81
C PRO A 46 -11.87 8.75 -1.86
N GLN A 47 -12.46 9.27 -0.79
CA GLN A 47 -11.73 10.02 0.23
C GLN A 47 -10.66 9.18 0.95
N GLU A 48 -10.98 7.93 1.32
CA GLU A 48 -9.99 7.04 1.95
C GLU A 48 -8.89 6.63 0.98
N PHE A 49 -9.25 6.44 -0.30
CA PHE A 49 -8.28 6.23 -1.37
C PHE A 49 -7.31 7.41 -1.50
N LEU A 50 -7.83 8.63 -1.56
CA LEU A 50 -7.03 9.84 -1.72
C LEU A 50 -6.10 10.08 -0.53
N LYS A 51 -6.50 9.73 0.70
CA LYS A 51 -5.59 9.82 1.84
C LYS A 51 -4.37 8.93 1.66
N VAL A 52 -4.53 7.69 1.16
CA VAL A 52 -3.41 6.77 0.92
C VAL A 52 -2.52 7.30 -0.21
N VAL A 53 -3.11 7.90 -1.23
CA VAL A 53 -2.38 8.58 -2.31
C VAL A 53 -1.54 9.72 -1.73
N SER A 54 -2.14 10.63 -0.96
CA SER A 54 -1.43 11.75 -0.35
C SER A 54 -0.30 11.29 0.57
N PHE A 55 -0.53 10.23 1.37
CA PHE A 55 0.53 9.66 2.20
C PHE A 55 1.74 9.18 1.36
N LEU A 56 1.51 8.57 0.19
CA LEU A 56 2.61 8.15 -0.68
C LEU A 56 3.25 9.35 -1.40
N GLU A 57 2.47 10.36 -1.78
CA GLU A 57 3.01 11.61 -2.34
C GLU A 57 3.87 12.35 -1.30
N ASP A 58 3.47 12.39 -0.03
CA ASP A 58 4.22 12.98 1.09
C ASP A 58 5.55 12.26 1.36
N LEU A 59 5.64 10.98 0.98
CA LEU A 59 6.89 10.21 0.97
C LEU A 59 7.78 10.52 -0.24
N GLY A 60 7.37 11.43 -1.13
CA GLY A 60 8.12 11.86 -2.29
C GLY A 60 7.89 11.02 -3.55
N PHE A 61 6.80 10.25 -3.61
CA PHE A 61 6.46 9.51 -4.83
C PHE A 61 5.68 10.36 -5.83
N GLU A 62 6.08 10.30 -7.10
CA GLU A 62 5.29 10.83 -8.21
C GLU A 62 4.00 10.01 -8.42
N LYS A 63 2.95 10.66 -8.95
CA LYS A 63 1.61 10.06 -9.13
C LYS A 63 1.63 8.74 -9.89
N GLU A 64 2.44 8.65 -10.95
CA GLU A 64 2.58 7.45 -11.76
C GLU A 64 3.22 6.30 -10.97
N VAL A 65 4.14 6.61 -10.05
CA VAL A 65 4.76 5.64 -9.15
C VAL A 65 3.78 5.21 -8.06
N VAL A 66 3.01 6.15 -7.52
CA VAL A 66 1.90 5.85 -6.58
C VAL A 66 0.92 4.89 -7.24
N GLY A 67 0.47 5.17 -8.46
CA GLY A 67 -0.41 4.29 -9.24
C GLY A 67 0.17 2.88 -9.41
N GLN A 68 1.47 2.76 -9.66
CA GLN A 68 2.15 1.46 -9.76
C GLN A 68 2.16 0.68 -8.44
N ILE A 69 2.49 1.36 -7.33
CA ILE A 69 2.48 0.77 -5.98
C ILE A 69 1.08 0.24 -5.66
N LEU A 70 0.06 1.06 -5.88
CA LEU A 70 -1.33 0.72 -5.57
C LEU A 70 -1.89 -0.41 -6.45
N CYS A 71 -1.41 -0.53 -7.70
CA CYS A 71 -1.76 -1.67 -8.54
C CYS A 71 -1.14 -2.98 -8.04
N ARG A 72 0.09 -2.92 -7.52
CA ARG A 72 0.79 -4.11 -7.02
C ARG A 72 0.25 -4.55 -5.67
N CYS A 73 -0.06 -3.58 -4.80
CA CYS A 73 -0.55 -3.82 -3.45
C CYS A 73 -1.85 -3.04 -3.19
N PRO A 74 -2.98 -3.47 -3.78
CA PRO A 74 -4.29 -2.83 -3.53
C PRO A 74 -4.74 -3.01 -2.07
N GLU A 75 -4.15 -3.93 -1.31
CA GLU A 75 -4.47 -4.15 0.10
C GLU A 75 -4.19 -2.90 0.97
N LEU A 76 -3.31 -2.00 0.51
CA LEU A 76 -3.00 -0.71 1.15
C LEU A 76 -4.25 0.14 1.45
N PHE A 77 -5.31 0.05 0.64
CA PHE A 77 -6.55 0.82 0.86
C PHE A 77 -7.38 0.34 2.05
N GLY A 78 -7.16 -0.90 2.49
CA GLY A 78 -7.78 -1.43 3.71
C GLY A 78 -7.05 -1.00 4.98
N CYS A 79 -5.85 -0.41 4.87
CA CYS A 79 -5.04 -0.02 6.01
C CYS A 79 -5.39 1.40 6.48
N SER A 80 -5.54 1.58 7.80
CA SER A 80 -5.67 2.92 8.38
C SER A 80 -4.31 3.61 8.41
N ILE A 81 -4.20 4.78 7.78
CA ILE A 81 -2.95 5.54 7.63
C ILE A 81 -2.36 5.92 8.99
N ASP A 82 -3.14 6.65 9.80
CA ASP A 82 -2.71 7.18 11.09
C ASP A 82 -2.34 6.07 12.08
N LYS A 83 -3.06 4.95 12.03
CA LYS A 83 -2.86 3.85 12.97
C LYS A 83 -1.82 2.84 12.53
N THR A 84 -1.50 2.77 11.23
CA THR A 84 -0.78 1.62 10.65
C THR A 84 0.41 2.04 9.80
N LEU A 85 0.26 2.99 8.87
CA LEU A 85 1.31 3.32 7.91
C LEU A 85 2.43 4.15 8.53
N GLN A 86 2.10 5.17 9.31
CA GLN A 86 3.12 5.96 10.02
C GLN A 86 3.91 5.12 11.02
N LYS A 87 3.25 4.22 11.76
CA LYS A 87 3.93 3.31 12.69
C LYS A 87 4.96 2.43 12.01
N LYS A 88 4.73 2.04 10.75
CA LYS A 88 5.68 1.23 9.96
C LYS A 88 6.90 2.03 9.53
N LEU A 89 6.76 3.31 9.27
CA LEU A 89 7.90 4.19 9.02
C LEU A 89 8.73 4.37 10.30
N VAL A 90 8.06 4.58 11.44
CA VAL A 90 8.73 4.66 12.75
C VAL A 90 9.45 3.35 13.08
N PHE A 91 8.86 2.20 12.73
CA PHE A 91 9.51 0.91 12.85
C PHE A 91 10.80 0.86 12.02
N LEU A 92 10.77 1.26 10.74
CA LEU A 92 11.99 1.32 9.92
C LEU A 92 13.06 2.23 10.54
N THR A 93 12.67 3.42 11.04
CA THR A 93 13.60 4.32 11.74
C THR A 93 14.20 3.68 12.98
N ARG A 94 13.41 2.93 13.76
CA ARG A 94 13.87 2.22 14.96
C ARG A 94 14.95 1.19 14.65
N PHE A 95 14.91 0.59 13.46
CA PHE A 95 15.93 -0.36 12.96
C PHE A 95 17.05 0.32 12.17
N GLY A 96 17.24 1.63 12.35
CA GLY A 96 18.35 2.38 11.76
C GLY A 96 18.17 2.75 10.27
N VAL A 97 17.00 2.50 9.68
CA VAL A 97 16.73 2.91 8.30
C VAL A 97 16.45 4.40 8.26
N SER A 98 17.32 5.15 7.58
CA SER A 98 17.09 6.58 7.34
C SER A 98 15.87 6.80 6.43
N SER A 99 15.11 7.87 6.70
CA SER A 99 13.92 8.24 5.93
C SER A 99 14.19 8.44 4.43
N THR A 100 15.42 8.78 4.06
CA THR A 100 15.88 8.88 2.67
C THR A 100 15.79 7.55 1.90
N HIS A 101 15.81 6.41 2.60
CA HIS A 101 15.70 5.09 2.00
C HIS A 101 14.25 4.59 1.91
N PHE A 102 13.29 5.23 2.60
CA PHE A 102 11.90 4.78 2.60
C PHE A 102 11.29 4.69 1.19
N PRO A 103 11.49 5.67 0.29
CA PRO A 103 10.89 5.59 -1.04
C PRO A 103 11.40 4.37 -1.81
N ARG A 104 12.70 4.06 -1.69
CA ARG A 104 13.32 2.90 -2.34
C ARG A 104 12.74 1.58 -1.80
N ILE A 105 12.59 1.48 -0.48
CA ILE A 105 12.07 0.28 0.19
C ILE A 105 10.60 0.07 -0.18
N ILE A 106 9.77 1.10 -0.02
CA ILE A 106 8.32 1.02 -0.26
C ILE A 106 8.01 0.75 -1.73
N LYS A 107 8.77 1.34 -2.67
CA LYS A 107 8.62 1.04 -4.11
C LYS A 107 8.93 -0.42 -4.42
N LYS A 108 9.97 -0.98 -3.79
CA LYS A 108 10.42 -2.36 -4.04
C LYS A 108 9.54 -3.39 -3.32
N TYR A 109 9.08 -3.07 -2.11
CA TYR A 109 8.33 -3.94 -1.20
C TYR A 109 7.12 -3.21 -0.59
N PRO A 110 6.11 -2.83 -1.39
CA PRO A 110 4.92 -2.15 -0.87
C PRO A 110 4.13 -3.02 0.11
N GLU A 111 4.29 -4.35 0.03
CA GLU A 111 3.65 -5.33 0.93
C GLU A 111 4.08 -5.14 2.39
N PHE A 112 5.27 -4.56 2.63
CA PHE A 112 5.72 -4.17 3.97
C PHE A 112 4.71 -3.26 4.66
N LEU A 113 4.11 -2.32 3.93
CA LEU A 113 3.11 -1.39 4.43
C LEU A 113 1.78 -2.08 4.79
N VAL A 114 1.62 -3.36 4.51
CA VAL A 114 0.44 -4.17 4.88
C VAL A 114 0.74 -5.13 6.04
N TYR A 115 1.97 -5.64 6.16
CA TYR A 115 2.34 -6.55 7.25
C TYR A 115 2.27 -5.94 8.65
N ASP A 116 1.90 -6.75 9.65
CA ASP A 116 1.96 -6.35 11.04
C ASP A 116 3.42 -6.26 11.49
N ALA A 117 3.86 -5.06 11.90
CA ALA A 117 5.25 -4.81 12.23
C ALA A 117 5.70 -5.64 13.45
N ASP A 118 4.87 -5.72 14.49
CA ASP A 118 5.20 -6.39 15.75
C ASP A 118 5.02 -7.91 15.66
N LYS A 119 4.02 -8.39 14.92
CA LYS A 119 3.71 -9.82 14.83
C LYS A 119 4.37 -10.54 13.66
N THR A 120 4.74 -9.81 12.60
CA THR A 120 5.28 -10.41 11.37
C THR A 120 6.72 -10.01 11.13
N VAL A 121 7.02 -8.71 11.18
CA VAL A 121 8.35 -8.23 10.81
C VAL A 121 9.34 -8.42 11.95
N LEU A 122 8.99 -7.99 13.16
CA LEU A 122 9.86 -8.06 14.33
C LEU A 122 10.34 -9.48 14.65
N PRO A 123 9.49 -10.54 14.69
CA PRO A 123 9.95 -11.88 15.01
C PRO A 123 10.92 -12.43 13.94
N ARG A 124 10.73 -12.05 12.67
CA ARG A 124 11.65 -12.43 11.59
C ARG A 124 12.99 -11.74 11.72
N LEU A 125 13.00 -10.45 12.07
CA LEU A 125 14.24 -9.71 12.33
C LEU A 125 15.01 -10.32 13.51
N MET A 126 14.32 -10.58 14.63
CA MET A 126 14.91 -11.22 15.80
C MET A 126 15.54 -12.57 15.46
N TYR A 127 14.83 -13.41 14.72
CA TYR A 127 15.36 -14.70 14.27
C TYR A 127 16.62 -14.54 13.41
N LEU A 128 16.66 -13.59 12.46
CA LEU A 128 17.86 -13.34 11.65
C LEU A 128 19.05 -12.89 12.51
N MET A 129 18.79 -12.04 13.51
CA MET A 129 19.82 -11.58 14.46
C MET A 129 20.33 -12.72 15.33
N GLU A 130 19.46 -13.60 15.81
CA GLU A 130 19.84 -14.82 16.55
C GLU A 130 20.73 -15.75 15.72
N ASN A 131 20.55 -15.78 14.39
CA ASN A 131 21.37 -16.55 13.46
C ASN A 131 22.65 -15.79 13.01
N GLY A 132 23.01 -14.72 13.70
CA GLY A 132 24.28 -13.99 13.49
C GLY A 132 24.25 -12.94 12.38
N ILE A 133 23.08 -12.65 11.79
CA ILE A 133 22.95 -11.58 10.79
C ILE A 133 22.77 -10.25 11.53
N SER A 134 23.77 -9.38 11.47
CA SER A 134 23.72 -8.08 12.13
C SER A 134 22.61 -7.20 11.58
N GLU A 135 22.02 -6.34 12.42
CA GLU A 135 20.99 -5.36 12.03
C GLU A 135 21.40 -4.48 10.84
N ARG A 136 22.70 -4.15 10.69
CA ARG A 136 23.21 -3.36 9.56
C ARG A 136 23.23 -4.12 8.22
N ALA A 137 23.17 -5.45 8.26
CA ALA A 137 23.21 -6.32 7.09
C ALA A 137 21.81 -6.69 6.58
N ILE A 138 20.76 -6.40 7.36
CA ILE A 138 19.35 -6.61 7.02
C ILE A 138 18.79 -5.36 6.34
#